data_AF-T1C708-F1
#
_entry.id   AF-T1C708-F1
#
_cell.length_a   1.000
_cell.length_b   1.000
_cell.length_c   1.000
_cell.angle_alpha   90.00
_cell.angle_beta   90.00
_cell.angle_gamma   90.00
#
_symmetry.space_group_name_H-M   'P 1'
#
loop_
_entity.id
_entity.type
_entity.pdbx_description
1 polymer ?
#
loop_
_entity_poly.entity_id
_entity_poly.type
_entity_poly.pdbx_seq_one_letter_code
_entity_poly.pdbx_strand_id
1 'polypeptide(L)'
;MNLGDENLQEYSNIKKFVLSLTGIDRSRGGTILRRYNSGVPYEALIDISDYDHDVPLSRMVKAIDGEVHSSRGIDRYVHGYTVVDGIKAILSFSYSEYSLLYGWSSQRAIFFTDVKLGRSPMIAIRVHPLKPAAVVYIQADRVDELAIKIAEIENIPLITTEMPVKEVCRVVSRLR
;
A
#
# COMPACT_ATOMS: atom_id res chain seq x y z
N MET A 1 -22.57 7.28 -36.67
CA MET A 1 -22.73 6.87 -35.27
C MET A 1 -21.63 7.57 -34.49
N ASN A 2 -22.02 8.47 -33.59
CA ASN A 2 -21.16 9.51 -33.04
C ASN A 2 -20.60 9.04 -31.70
N LEU A 3 -19.27 8.94 -31.56
CA LEU A 3 -18.57 8.46 -30.34
C LEU A 3 -18.86 9.31 -29.09
N GLY A 4 -19.54 10.46 -29.24
CA GLY A 4 -19.94 11.33 -28.13
C GLY A 4 -21.15 10.82 -27.32
N ASP A 5 -22.09 10.10 -27.94
CA ASP A 5 -23.33 9.66 -27.26
C ASP A 5 -23.12 8.42 -26.39
N GLU A 6 -22.20 7.52 -26.78
CA GLU A 6 -21.86 6.32 -26.00
C GLU A 6 -21.23 6.67 -24.64
N ASN A 7 -20.33 7.65 -24.61
CA ASN A 7 -19.68 8.12 -23.39
C ASN A 7 -20.69 8.69 -22.37
N LEU A 8 -21.66 9.49 -22.81
CA LEU A 8 -22.72 10.05 -21.94
C LEU A 8 -23.61 8.97 -21.33
N GLN A 9 -23.89 7.91 -22.09
CA GLN A 9 -24.71 6.79 -21.64
C GLN A 9 -23.96 5.90 -20.64
N GLU A 10 -22.65 5.70 -20.83
CA GLU A 10 -21.75 5.03 -19.89
C GLU A 10 -21.69 5.75 -18.54
N TYR A 11 -21.47 7.07 -18.54
CA TYR A 11 -21.47 7.87 -17.30
C TYR A 11 -22.83 7.79 -16.57
N SER A 12 -23.94 7.75 -17.30
CA SER A 12 -25.27 7.60 -16.70
C SER A 12 -25.45 6.25 -16.03
N ASN A 13 -24.88 5.16 -16.56
CA ASN A 13 -25.04 3.83 -16.01
C ASN A 13 -24.16 3.61 -14.77
N ILE A 14 -22.91 4.08 -14.82
CA ILE A 14 -22.00 4.08 -13.66
C ILE A 14 -22.62 4.88 -12.52
N LYS A 15 -23.17 6.07 -12.81
CA LYS A 15 -23.85 6.91 -11.81
C LYS A 15 -25.03 6.19 -11.16
N LYS A 16 -25.90 5.55 -11.95
CA LYS A 16 -27.03 4.78 -11.43
C LYS A 16 -26.55 3.63 -10.54
N PHE A 17 -25.53 2.89 -10.97
CA PHE A 17 -24.96 1.78 -10.22
C PHE A 17 -24.38 2.22 -8.87
N VAL A 18 -23.55 3.26 -8.87
CA VAL A 18 -23.00 3.85 -7.64
C VAL A 18 -24.13 4.34 -6.71
N LEU A 19 -25.13 5.04 -7.24
CA LEU A 19 -26.27 5.50 -6.45
C LEU A 19 -27.07 4.35 -5.84
N SER A 20 -27.29 3.26 -6.58
CA SER A 20 -27.94 2.06 -6.05
C SER A 20 -27.15 1.41 -4.92
N LEU A 21 -25.83 1.25 -5.06
CA LEU A 21 -24.97 0.71 -4.01
C LEU A 21 -24.98 1.58 -2.75
N THR A 22 -24.88 2.90 -2.91
CA THR A 22 -24.95 3.83 -1.77
C THR A 22 -26.34 3.82 -1.11
N GLY A 23 -27.42 3.65 -1.89
CA GLY A 23 -28.77 3.49 -1.37
C GLY A 23 -28.93 2.23 -0.51
N ILE A 24 -28.39 1.09 -0.97
CA ILE A 24 -28.40 -0.18 -0.24
C ILE A 24 -27.61 -0.07 1.07
N ASP A 25 -26.44 0.58 1.05
CA ASP A 25 -25.67 0.79 2.29
C ASP A 25 -26.45 1.66 3.28
N ARG A 26 -27.05 2.78 2.84
CA ARG A 26 -27.88 3.63 3.71
C ARG A 26 -29.02 2.86 4.35
N SER A 27 -29.73 2.03 3.59
CA SER A 27 -30.84 1.24 4.13
C SER A 27 -30.38 0.19 5.16
N ARG A 28 -29.11 -0.23 5.11
CA ARG A 28 -28.47 -1.14 6.08
C ARG A 28 -27.78 -0.40 7.23
N GLY A 29 -28.16 0.85 7.44
CA GLY A 29 -27.61 1.67 8.51
C GLY A 29 -26.35 2.43 8.11
N GLY A 30 -25.93 2.48 6.85
CA GLY A 30 -24.96 3.44 6.32
C GLY A 30 -23.52 3.28 6.81
N THR A 31 -23.10 2.07 7.16
CA THR A 31 -21.76 1.84 7.76
C THR A 31 -20.63 2.12 6.79
N ILE A 32 -20.77 1.73 5.52
CA ILE A 32 -19.71 1.98 4.51
C ILE A 32 -19.62 3.48 4.24
N LEU A 33 -20.75 4.15 4.00
CA LEU A 33 -20.80 5.59 3.77
C LEU A 33 -20.32 6.40 4.97
N ARG A 34 -20.59 5.97 6.21
CA ARG A 34 -20.03 6.61 7.40
C ARG A 34 -18.51 6.50 7.47
N ARG A 35 -17.93 5.36 7.08
CA ARG A 35 -16.47 5.21 6.99
C ARG A 35 -15.87 6.15 5.94
N TYR A 36 -16.56 6.35 4.81
CA TYR A 36 -16.15 7.33 3.80
C TYR A 36 -16.28 8.78 4.32
N ASN A 37 -17.35 9.10 5.05
CA ASN A 37 -17.61 10.44 5.58
C ASN A 37 -16.80 10.79 6.83
N SER A 38 -16.28 9.82 7.57
CA SER A 38 -15.50 10.08 8.79
C SER A 38 -14.07 10.53 8.50
N GLY A 39 -13.60 10.47 7.25
CA GLY A 39 -12.23 10.84 6.86
C GLY A 39 -11.14 9.82 7.23
N VAL A 40 -11.48 8.82 8.05
CA VAL A 40 -10.51 7.95 8.74
C VAL A 40 -9.79 6.89 7.88
N PRO A 41 -10.29 6.35 6.74
CA PRO A 41 -9.59 5.24 6.08
C PRO A 41 -8.39 5.64 5.20
N TYR A 42 -8.23 6.93 4.85
CA TYR A 42 -7.26 7.37 3.84
C TYR A 42 -6.19 8.33 4.34
N GLU A 43 -6.27 8.89 5.56
CA GLU A 43 -5.24 9.84 6.01
C GLU A 43 -3.85 9.22 6.10
N ALA A 44 -3.78 7.91 6.32
CA ALA A 44 -2.54 7.14 6.33
C ALA A 44 -2.14 6.63 4.93
N LEU A 45 -3.05 6.54 3.95
CA LEU A 45 -2.75 6.05 2.61
C LEU A 45 -2.27 7.21 1.73
N ILE A 46 -0.99 7.19 1.39
CA ILE A 46 -0.34 8.24 0.59
C ILE A 46 -0.52 7.94 -0.90
N ASP A 47 -0.23 6.71 -1.32
CA ASP A 47 -0.34 6.28 -2.70
C ASP A 47 -0.52 4.77 -2.79
N ILE A 48 -1.19 4.29 -3.84
CA ILE A 48 -1.39 2.86 -4.10
C ILE A 48 -1.58 2.62 -5.60
N SER A 49 -0.88 1.63 -6.13
CA SER A 49 -1.08 1.21 -7.51
C SER A 49 -0.74 -0.26 -7.72
N ASP A 50 -1.46 -0.88 -8.65
CA ASP A 50 -1.19 -2.22 -9.12
C ASP A 50 -0.47 -2.15 -10.48
N TYR A 51 0.49 -3.05 -10.69
CA TYR A 51 1.21 -3.19 -11.95
C TYR A 51 0.47 -4.13 -12.89
N ASP A 52 0.56 -3.90 -14.20
CA ASP A 52 -0.07 -4.78 -15.20
C ASP A 52 0.82 -5.98 -15.58
N HIS A 53 2.04 -6.03 -15.03
CA HIS A 53 3.01 -7.10 -15.22
C HIS A 53 3.85 -7.31 -13.95
N ASP A 54 4.62 -8.39 -13.94
CA ASP A 54 5.50 -8.74 -12.84
C ASP A 54 6.76 -7.87 -12.85
N VAL A 55 6.93 -7.05 -11.81
CA VAL A 55 8.12 -6.21 -11.66
C VAL A 55 9.13 -6.91 -10.75
N PRO A 56 10.36 -7.19 -11.21
CA PRO A 56 11.40 -7.72 -10.34
C PRO A 56 11.64 -6.77 -9.16
N LEU A 57 11.65 -7.29 -7.93
CA LEU A 57 11.92 -6.48 -6.75
C LEU A 57 13.30 -5.82 -6.83
N SER A 58 14.29 -6.49 -7.43
CA SER A 58 15.61 -5.91 -7.71
C SER A 58 15.56 -4.63 -8.57
N ARG A 59 14.64 -4.56 -9.56
CA ARG A 59 14.42 -3.36 -10.37
C ARG A 59 13.84 -2.23 -9.53
N MET A 60 12.88 -2.54 -8.65
CA MET A 60 12.29 -1.56 -7.73
C MET A 60 13.34 -1.03 -6.74
N VAL A 61 14.10 -1.92 -6.09
CA VAL A 61 15.16 -1.55 -5.13
C VAL A 61 16.17 -0.62 -5.80
N LYS A 62 16.61 -0.94 -7.03
CA LYS A 62 17.49 -0.06 -7.79
C LYS A 62 16.85 1.29 -8.12
N ALA A 63 15.57 1.31 -8.49
CA ALA A 63 14.89 2.54 -8.87
C ALA A 63 14.75 3.53 -7.70
N ILE A 64 14.58 3.02 -6.48
CA ILE A 64 14.45 3.84 -5.27
C ILE A 64 15.79 4.09 -4.54
N ASP A 65 16.93 3.73 -5.14
CA ASP A 65 18.24 3.75 -4.47
C ASP A 65 18.23 3.03 -3.09
N GLY A 66 17.61 1.84 -3.07
CA GLY A 66 17.31 1.12 -1.83
C GLY A 66 18.48 0.29 -1.29
N GLU A 67 18.61 0.27 0.03
CA GLU A 67 19.55 -0.58 0.78
C GLU A 67 18.79 -1.73 1.44
N VAL A 68 19.28 -2.97 1.29
CA VAL A 68 18.63 -4.18 1.81
C VAL A 68 19.25 -4.56 3.16
N HIS A 69 18.41 -4.66 4.21
CA HIS A 69 18.86 -4.94 5.58
C HIS A 69 18.66 -6.40 6.02
N SER A 70 17.75 -7.12 5.39
CA SER A 70 17.49 -8.53 5.69
C SER A 70 18.38 -9.45 4.84
N SER A 71 18.77 -10.60 5.39
CA SER A 71 19.44 -11.68 4.63
C SER A 71 18.58 -12.34 3.54
N ARG A 72 17.31 -11.93 3.41
CA ARG A 72 16.35 -12.48 2.43
C ARG A 72 16.55 -11.83 1.05
N GLY A 73 16.67 -12.71 0.05
CA GLY A 73 16.91 -12.30 -1.33
C GLY A 73 15.76 -11.50 -1.92
N ILE A 74 16.15 -10.52 -2.75
CA ILE A 74 15.26 -9.71 -3.59
C ILE A 74 14.91 -10.39 -4.92
N ASP A 75 15.25 -11.68 -5.08
CA ASP A 75 14.92 -12.50 -6.24
C ASP A 75 13.45 -12.96 -6.17
N ARG A 76 12.55 -12.01 -6.39
CA ARG A 76 11.10 -12.18 -6.40
C ARG A 76 10.45 -11.03 -7.16
N TYR A 77 9.16 -11.15 -7.44
CA TYR A 77 8.39 -10.13 -8.14
C TYR A 77 7.44 -9.39 -7.21
N VAL A 78 7.05 -8.19 -7.63
CA VAL A 78 5.97 -7.40 -7.05
C VAL A 78 4.96 -7.05 -8.14
N HIS A 79 3.67 -7.07 -7.82
CA HIS A 79 2.56 -6.71 -8.72
C HIS A 79 1.93 -5.35 -8.35
N GLY A 80 2.63 -4.54 -7.55
CA GLY A 80 2.17 -3.23 -7.15
C GLY A 80 2.95 -2.68 -5.97
N TYR A 81 2.49 -1.53 -5.50
CA TYR A 81 3.02 -0.88 -4.31
C TYR A 81 1.91 -0.18 -3.52
N THR A 82 2.20 0.07 -2.24
CA THR A 82 1.40 0.93 -1.37
C THR A 82 2.34 1.79 -0.55
N VAL A 83 2.12 3.11 -0.52
CA VAL A 83 2.86 4.06 0.32
C VAL A 83 1.93 4.55 1.42
N VAL A 84 2.38 4.45 2.67
CA VAL A 84 1.62 4.88 3.84
C VAL A 84 2.43 5.69 4.83
N ASP A 85 1.75 6.60 5.51
CA ASP A 85 2.26 7.26 6.70
C ASP A 85 2.29 6.25 7.84
N GLY A 86 3.49 5.87 8.30
CA GLY A 86 3.66 4.81 9.29
C GLY A 86 3.09 5.15 10.65
N ILE A 87 3.13 6.42 11.05
CA ILE A 87 2.60 6.89 12.35
C ILE A 87 1.08 6.90 12.30
N LYS A 88 0.49 7.44 11.24
CA LYS A 88 -0.97 7.43 11.10
C LYS A 88 -1.48 6.01 10.95
N ALA A 89 -0.85 5.19 10.10
CA ALA A 89 -1.27 3.80 9.88
C ALA A 89 -1.34 3.00 11.18
N ILE A 90 -0.34 3.10 12.07
CA ILE A 90 -0.37 2.36 13.34
C ILE A 90 -1.42 2.89 14.33
N LEU A 91 -1.75 4.18 14.26
CA LEU A 91 -2.72 4.82 15.16
C LEU A 91 -4.16 4.70 14.67
N SER A 92 -4.38 4.68 13.36
CA SER A 92 -5.72 4.77 12.76
C SER A 92 -6.23 3.43 12.22
N PHE A 93 -5.36 2.53 11.74
CA PHE A 93 -5.84 1.27 11.17
C PHE A 93 -6.16 0.26 12.25
N SER A 94 -7.43 -0.15 12.31
CA SER A 94 -7.84 -1.39 12.95
C SER A 94 -7.28 -2.61 12.21
N TYR A 95 -7.37 -3.78 12.84
CA TYR A 95 -6.98 -5.06 12.21
C TYR A 95 -7.60 -5.25 10.82
N SER A 96 -8.86 -4.85 10.64
CA SER A 96 -9.55 -4.96 9.35
C SER A 96 -9.11 -3.92 8.32
N GLU A 97 -8.68 -2.73 8.74
CA GLU A 97 -8.22 -1.66 7.86
C GLU A 97 -6.79 -1.87 7.38
N TYR A 98 -5.99 -2.67 8.10
CA TYR A 98 -4.68 -3.11 7.61
C TYR A 98 -4.76 -3.87 6.27
N SER A 99 -5.92 -4.43 5.94
CA SER A 99 -6.16 -5.00 4.61
C SER A 99 -6.09 -3.96 3.49
N LEU A 100 -6.31 -2.66 3.77
CA LEU A 100 -6.17 -1.56 2.81
C LEU A 100 -4.74 -1.35 2.34
N LEU A 101 -3.74 -1.85 3.08
CA LEU A 101 -2.36 -1.87 2.60
C LEU A 101 -2.20 -2.73 1.35
N TYR A 102 -3.14 -3.63 1.11
CA TYR A 102 -3.17 -4.54 -0.01
C TYR A 102 -4.29 -4.11 -0.97
N GLY A 103 -3.90 -3.72 -2.18
CA GLY A 103 -4.81 -3.59 -3.34
C GLY A 103 -5.20 -4.97 -3.87
N TRP A 104 -5.16 -5.18 -5.18
CA TRP A 104 -5.66 -6.43 -5.78
C TRP A 104 -4.86 -7.70 -5.37
N SER A 105 -3.55 -7.55 -5.16
CA SER A 105 -2.66 -8.65 -4.76
C SER A 105 -1.83 -8.31 -3.52
N SER A 106 -1.61 -9.28 -2.62
CA SER A 106 -0.70 -9.10 -1.49
C SER A 106 0.78 -9.13 -1.90
N GLN A 107 1.10 -9.66 -3.08
CA GLN A 107 2.46 -9.71 -3.62
C GLN A 107 2.87 -8.31 -4.13
N ARG A 108 3.09 -7.38 -3.20
CA ARG A 108 3.43 -5.97 -3.46
C ARG A 108 4.49 -5.48 -2.48
N ALA A 109 5.10 -4.33 -2.78
CA ALA A 109 5.93 -3.62 -1.81
C ALA A 109 5.09 -2.64 -0.98
N ILE A 110 5.26 -2.63 0.34
CA ILE A 110 4.65 -1.63 1.23
C ILE A 110 5.73 -0.69 1.73
N PHE A 111 5.54 0.60 1.50
CA PHE A 111 6.43 1.68 1.89
C PHE A 111 5.85 2.40 3.10
N PHE A 112 6.65 2.55 4.17
CA PHE A 112 6.29 3.32 5.35
C PHE A 112 7.13 4.59 5.42
N THR A 113 6.48 5.75 5.56
CA THR A 113 7.13 7.02 5.89
C THR A 113 7.23 7.22 7.40
N ASP A 114 8.03 8.20 7.82
CA ASP A 114 8.15 8.64 9.22
C ASP A 114 8.56 7.51 10.18
N VAL A 115 9.42 6.63 9.70
CA VAL A 115 9.88 5.45 10.44
C VAL A 115 11.09 5.82 11.30
N LYS A 116 10.94 5.82 12.62
CA LYS A 116 12.10 6.00 13.51
C LYS A 116 12.96 4.73 13.63
N LEU A 117 12.36 3.65 14.12
CA LEU A 117 13.05 2.37 14.39
C LEU A 117 12.51 1.18 13.58
N GLY A 118 11.31 1.29 13.02
CA GLY A 118 10.71 0.22 12.19
C GLY A 118 10.12 -0.98 12.95
N ARG A 119 10.12 -1.00 14.29
CA ARG A 119 9.49 -2.10 15.05
C ARG A 119 7.99 -2.23 14.81
N SER A 120 7.25 -1.13 14.97
CA SER A 120 5.78 -1.14 14.88
C SER A 120 5.25 -1.59 13.52
N PRO A 121 5.79 -1.10 12.37
CA PRO A 121 5.42 -1.62 11.05
C PRO A 121 5.63 -3.14 10.93
N MET A 122 6.78 -3.66 11.35
CA MET A 122 7.05 -5.10 11.24
C MET A 122 6.19 -5.95 12.18
N ILE A 123 5.89 -5.48 13.39
CA ILE A 123 4.98 -6.17 14.29
C ILE A 123 3.59 -6.27 13.65
N ALA A 124 3.10 -5.19 13.04
CA ALA A 124 1.82 -5.20 12.34
C ALA A 124 1.82 -6.18 11.15
N ILE A 125 2.87 -6.17 10.33
CA ILE A 125 3.05 -7.14 9.25
C ILE A 125 3.10 -8.57 9.78
N ARG A 126 3.77 -8.82 10.92
CA ARG A 126 3.91 -10.16 11.53
C ARG A 126 2.59 -10.77 11.98
N VAL A 127 1.70 -9.96 12.55
CA VAL A 127 0.41 -10.44 13.10
C VAL A 127 -0.69 -10.50 12.05
N HIS A 128 -0.56 -9.77 10.94
CA HIS A 128 -1.53 -9.79 9.86
C HIS A 128 -1.38 -11.08 9.02
N PRO A 129 -2.48 -11.71 8.54
CA PRO A 129 -2.42 -12.95 7.76
C PRO A 129 -1.81 -12.76 6.36
N LEU A 130 -2.11 -11.64 5.71
CA LEU A 130 -1.49 -11.27 4.44
C LEU A 130 -0.07 -10.74 4.67
N LYS A 131 0.86 -11.15 3.79
CA LYS A 131 2.27 -10.73 3.81
C LYS A 131 2.62 -10.04 2.50
N PRO A 132 3.29 -8.88 2.54
CA PRO A 132 3.80 -8.23 1.36
C PRO A 132 4.98 -9.00 0.77
N ALA A 133 5.28 -8.72 -0.50
CA ALA A 133 6.47 -9.23 -1.15
C ALA A 133 7.75 -8.54 -0.62
N ALA A 134 7.63 -7.29 -0.15
CA ALA A 134 8.70 -6.51 0.48
C ALA A 134 8.15 -5.40 1.38
N VAL A 135 8.95 -4.98 2.36
CA VAL A 135 8.70 -3.78 3.17
C VAL A 135 9.83 -2.80 2.95
N VAL A 136 9.48 -1.52 2.74
CA VAL A 136 10.44 -0.44 2.51
C VAL A 136 10.20 0.66 3.53
N TYR A 137 11.25 1.17 4.16
CA TYR A 137 11.19 2.39 4.95
C TYR A 137 11.75 3.57 4.18
N ILE A 138 11.00 4.65 4.15
CA ILE A 138 11.42 5.89 3.53
C ILE A 138 12.01 6.78 4.62
N GLN A 139 13.28 7.16 4.44
CA GLN A 139 14.05 8.08 5.29
C GLN A 139 13.97 7.70 6.77
N ALA A 140 14.30 6.45 7.09
CA ALA A 140 14.25 5.97 8.45
C ALA A 140 15.45 6.45 9.27
N ASP A 141 15.25 6.88 10.53
CA ASP A 141 16.36 7.30 11.39
C ASP A 141 17.36 6.14 11.61
N ARG A 142 16.82 4.93 11.86
CA ARG A 142 17.57 3.69 12.01
C ARG A 142 16.67 2.47 11.81
N VAL A 143 17.27 1.36 11.38
CA VAL A 143 16.59 0.05 11.38
C VAL A 143 16.93 -0.72 12.66
N ASP A 144 15.91 -1.07 13.45
CA ASP A 144 16.08 -1.84 14.66
C ASP A 144 16.29 -3.34 14.37
N GLU A 145 17.12 -4.01 15.19
CA GLU A 145 17.40 -5.45 15.04
C GLU A 145 16.13 -6.32 15.11
N LEU A 146 15.13 -5.93 15.91
CA LEU A 146 13.87 -6.67 15.97
C LEU A 146 13.12 -6.61 14.63
N ALA A 147 13.15 -5.46 13.95
CA ALA A 147 12.51 -5.32 12.64
C ALA A 147 13.19 -6.24 11.62
N ILE A 148 14.52 -6.31 11.62
CA ILE A 148 15.30 -7.22 10.76
C ILE A 148 14.96 -8.69 11.09
N LYS A 149 14.98 -9.07 12.36
CA LYS A 149 14.64 -10.44 12.79
C LYS A 149 13.23 -10.85 12.37
N ILE A 150 12.25 -9.96 12.51
CA ILE A 150 10.88 -10.22 12.05
C ILE A 150 10.85 -10.40 10.53
N ALA A 151 11.55 -9.53 9.78
CA ALA A 151 11.65 -9.62 8.33
C ALA A 151 12.23 -10.96 7.87
N GLU A 152 13.26 -11.45 8.58
CA GLU A 152 13.86 -12.75 8.32
C GLU A 152 12.94 -13.93 8.63
N ILE A 153 12.22 -13.89 9.75
CA ILE A 153 11.25 -14.92 10.15
C ILE A 153 10.11 -15.02 9.13
N GLU A 154 9.59 -13.87 8.69
CA GLU A 154 8.48 -13.79 7.74
C GLU A 154 8.90 -13.98 6.27
N ASN A 155 10.21 -14.13 6.01
CA ASN A 155 10.78 -14.20 4.66
C ASN A 155 10.42 -12.97 3.79
N ILE A 156 10.46 -11.78 4.38
CA ILE A 156 10.15 -10.51 3.73
C ILE A 156 11.43 -9.67 3.64
N PRO A 157 11.87 -9.27 2.43
CA PRO A 157 12.92 -8.29 2.26
C PRO A 157 12.58 -6.98 2.97
N LEU A 158 13.48 -6.53 3.83
CA LEU A 158 13.41 -5.22 4.47
C LEU A 158 14.40 -4.27 3.80
N ILE A 159 13.90 -3.18 3.24
CA ILE A 159 14.67 -2.19 2.48
C ILE A 159 14.53 -0.80 3.13
N THR A 160 15.56 0.03 3.02
CA THR A 160 15.47 1.47 3.30
C THR A 160 15.78 2.26 2.04
N THR A 161 15.28 3.49 1.96
CA THR A 161 15.68 4.47 0.95
C THR A 161 15.74 5.86 1.58
N GLU A 162 16.73 6.66 1.18
CA GLU A 162 16.84 8.08 1.57
C GLU A 162 16.07 9.01 0.61
N MET A 163 15.47 8.44 -0.43
CA MET A 163 14.70 9.18 -1.42
C MET A 163 13.44 9.81 -0.78
N PRO A 164 13.14 11.10 -1.03
CA PRO A 164 11.93 11.73 -0.49
C PRO A 164 10.65 11.05 -0.98
N VAL A 165 9.63 10.99 -0.12
CA VAL A 165 8.34 10.32 -0.38
C VAL A 165 7.75 10.64 -1.76
N LYS A 166 7.73 11.93 -2.14
CA LYS A 166 7.20 12.38 -3.44
C LYS A 166 7.96 11.79 -4.63
N GLU A 167 9.27 11.64 -4.50
CA GLU A 167 10.11 11.05 -5.54
C GLU A 167 9.91 9.53 -5.59
N VAL A 168 9.84 8.86 -4.43
CA VAL A 168 9.52 7.43 -4.35
C VAL A 168 8.23 7.14 -5.11
N CYS A 169 7.13 7.85 -4.80
CA CYS A 169 5.83 7.66 -5.48
C CYS A 169 5.94 7.86 -7.00
N ARG A 170 6.70 8.87 -7.44
CA ARG A 170 6.91 9.14 -8.88
C ARG A 170 7.70 8.03 -9.57
N VAL A 171 8.72 7.48 -8.90
CA VAL A 171 9.57 6.43 -9.47
C VAL A 171 8.82 5.11 -9.53
N VAL A 172 8.17 4.69 -8.44
CA VAL A 172 7.49 3.39 -8.38
C VAL A 172 6.25 3.34 -9.27
N SER A 173 5.52 4.44 -9.43
CA SER A 173 4.39 4.52 -10.38
C SER A 173 4.79 4.31 -11.84
N ARG A 174 6.04 4.59 -12.20
CA ARG A 174 6.60 4.38 -13.55
C ARG A 174 7.14 2.97 -13.78
N LEU A 175 7.09 2.10 -12.77
CA LEU A 175 7.42 0.69 -12.92
C LEU A 175 6.24 -0.13 -13.45
N ARG A 176 5.04 0.44 -13.43
CA ARG A 176 3.84 -0.12 -14.03
C ARG A 176 4.01 -0.35 -15.52
#